data_AF-E1ZT26-F1
#
_entry.id   AF-E1ZT26-F1
#
_cell.length_a   1.000
_cell.length_b   1.000
_cell.length_c   1.000
_cell.angle_alpha   90.00
_cell.angle_beta   90.00
_cell.angle_gamma   90.00
#
_symmetry.space_group_name_H-M   'P 1'
#
loop_
_entity.id
_entity.type
_entity.pdbx_description
1 polymer ?
#
loop_
_entity_poly.entity_id
_entity_poly.type
_entity_poly.pdbx_seq_one_letter_code
_entity_poly.pdbx_strand_id
1 'polypeptide(L)'
;MEIEIKGEHGYVFATVLWDILLHHFWMSTLVVNARKKYNINYPNLYAPPGHKDRQVFDCIQYPVSASIAGFVYLLGRIVYFLNYSSGRPQARYRGAFMHVAYIALLAMVVRFTIELLLPMVKDI
;
A
#
# COMPACT_ATOMS: atom_id res chain seq x y z
N MET A 1 26.50 -25.05 7.72
CA MET A 1 25.47 -24.33 8.48
C MET A 1 24.14 -24.80 7.91
N GLU A 2 23.50 -25.75 8.56
CA GLU A 2 22.15 -26.21 8.17
C GLU A 2 21.14 -25.31 8.85
N ILE A 3 20.25 -24.69 8.06
CA ILE A 3 19.20 -23.81 8.57
C ILE A 3 18.00 -24.70 8.86
N GLU A 4 17.77 -25.00 10.14
CA GLU A 4 16.64 -25.81 10.59
C GLU A 4 15.39 -24.93 10.71
N ILE A 5 14.45 -25.06 9.77
CA ILE A 5 13.22 -24.24 9.74
C ILE A 5 12.18 -24.88 10.68
N LYS A 6 11.89 -24.22 11.80
CA LYS A 6 10.81 -24.63 12.71
C LYS A 6 9.46 -24.61 11.99
N GLY A 7 8.62 -25.63 12.23
CA GLY A 7 7.30 -25.79 11.60
C GLY A 7 6.34 -24.60 11.78
N GLU A 8 6.60 -23.72 12.74
CA GLU A 8 5.83 -22.49 12.99
C GLU A 8 6.02 -21.41 11.90
N HIS A 9 6.99 -21.57 10.98
CA HIS A 9 7.26 -20.59 9.93
C HIS A 9 6.27 -20.64 8.74
N GLY A 10 5.33 -21.60 8.73
CA GLY A 10 4.29 -21.71 7.70
C GLY A 10 3.40 -20.46 7.57
N TYR A 11 3.20 -19.72 8.67
CA TYR A 11 2.45 -18.46 8.65
C TYR A 11 3.12 -17.35 7.84
N VAL A 12 4.45 -17.37 7.73
CA VAL A 12 5.20 -16.40 6.90
C VAL A 12 4.86 -16.59 5.42
N PHE A 13 4.71 -17.83 4.98
CA PHE A 13 4.25 -18.11 3.61
C PHE A 13 2.80 -17.70 3.42
N ALA A 14 1.94 -17.93 4.42
CA ALA A 14 0.54 -17.51 4.34
C ALA A 14 0.39 -15.97 4.26
N THR A 15 1.19 -15.19 4.98
CA THR A 15 1.15 -13.72 4.90
C THR A 15 1.67 -13.21 3.56
N VAL A 16 2.73 -13.81 3.03
CA VAL A 16 3.26 -13.48 1.69
C VAL A 16 2.23 -13.84 0.61
N LEU A 17 1.59 -15.00 0.71
CA LEU A 17 0.53 -15.41 -0.21
C LEU A 17 -0.70 -14.50 -0.11
N TRP A 18 -1.09 -14.06 1.09
CA TRP A 18 -2.20 -13.12 1.28
C TRP A 18 -1.89 -11.75 0.64
N ASP A 19 -0.69 -11.22 0.85
CA ASP A 19 -0.28 -9.94 0.28
C ASP A 19 -0.27 -9.99 -1.26
N ILE A 20 0.38 -11.02 -1.82
CA ILE A 20 0.52 -11.15 -3.28
C ILE A 20 -0.84 -11.49 -3.93
N LEU A 21 -1.54 -12.51 -3.43
CA LEU A 21 -2.71 -13.07 -4.12
C LEU A 21 -4.03 -12.39 -3.76
N LEU A 22 -4.17 -11.83 -2.57
CA LEU A 22 -5.45 -11.29 -2.12
C LEU A 22 -5.43 -9.78 -2.08
N HIS A 23 -4.35 -9.14 -1.59
CA HIS A 23 -4.28 -7.69 -1.57
C HIS A 23 -3.96 -7.09 -2.95
N HIS A 24 -2.88 -7.53 -3.59
CA HIS A 24 -2.43 -6.95 -4.87
C HIS A 24 -3.38 -7.28 -6.03
N PHE A 25 -3.88 -8.52 -6.12
CA PHE A 25 -4.85 -8.88 -7.15
C PHE A 25 -6.21 -8.19 -6.96
N TRP A 26 -6.70 -8.06 -5.72
CA TRP A 26 -7.95 -7.33 -5.46
C TRP A 26 -7.87 -5.87 -5.87
N MET A 27 -6.78 -5.18 -5.52
CA MET A 27 -6.58 -3.79 -5.94
C MET A 27 -6.43 -3.67 -7.46
N SER A 28 -5.79 -4.66 -8.11
CA SER A 28 -5.69 -4.72 -9.58
C SER A 28 -7.07 -4.88 -10.25
N THR A 29 -7.93 -5.77 -9.74
CA THR A 29 -9.28 -5.98 -10.32
C THR A 29 -10.18 -4.76 -10.12
N LEU A 30 -10.08 -4.07 -8.99
CA LEU A 30 -10.79 -2.80 -8.76
C LEU A 30 -10.39 -1.73 -9.78
N VAL A 31 -9.08 -1.59 -10.06
CA VAL A 31 -8.58 -0.62 -11.07
C VAL A 31 -9.01 -1.01 -12.47
N VAL A 32 -8.99 -2.29 -12.84
CA VAL A 32 -9.46 -2.77 -14.15
C VAL A 32 -10.97 -2.52 -14.32
N ASN A 33 -11.76 -2.78 -13.29
CA ASN A 33 -13.20 -2.51 -13.32
C ASN A 33 -13.48 -1.01 -13.41
N ALA A 34 -12.73 -0.18 -12.70
CA ALA A 34 -12.81 1.28 -12.82
C ALA A 34 -12.43 1.75 -14.23
N ARG A 35 -11.36 1.22 -14.83
CA ARG A 35 -10.96 1.55 -16.22
C ARG A 35 -12.05 1.23 -17.22
N LYS A 36 -12.71 0.08 -17.09
CA LYS A 36 -13.86 -0.30 -17.93
C LYS A 36 -15.05 0.62 -17.71
N LYS A 37 -15.35 0.99 -16.46
CA LYS A 37 -16.48 1.86 -16.11
C LYS A 37 -16.30 3.28 -16.64
N TYR A 38 -15.08 3.82 -16.59
CA TYR A 38 -14.77 5.19 -16.98
C TYR A 38 -14.14 5.31 -18.39
N ASN A 39 -14.13 4.23 -19.18
CA ASN A 39 -13.57 4.17 -20.54
C ASN A 39 -12.13 4.70 -20.68
N ILE A 40 -11.26 4.33 -19.74
CA ILE A 40 -9.86 4.78 -19.73
C ILE A 40 -8.94 3.68 -20.26
N ASN A 41 -8.57 3.82 -21.54
CA ASN A 41 -7.68 2.89 -22.24
C ASN A 41 -6.22 3.06 -21.81
N TYR A 42 -5.46 1.96 -21.85
CA TYR A 42 -4.00 2.00 -21.83
C TYR A 42 -3.50 2.81 -23.05
N PRO A 43 -2.39 3.57 -22.95
CA PRO A 43 -1.40 3.61 -21.88
C PRO A 43 -1.69 4.61 -20.76
N ASN A 44 -2.84 5.29 -20.76
CA ASN A 44 -3.13 6.37 -19.82
C ASN A 44 -3.19 5.85 -18.38
N LEU A 45 -2.29 6.37 -17.53
CA LEU A 45 -2.28 6.05 -16.11
C LEU A 45 -3.39 6.81 -15.41
N TYR A 46 -3.44 8.13 -15.58
CA TYR A 46 -4.51 9.00 -15.08
C TYR A 46 -5.52 9.30 -16.19
N ALA A 47 -6.70 9.79 -15.80
CA ALA A 47 -7.66 10.22 -16.80
C ALA A 47 -7.12 11.43 -17.59
N PRO A 48 -7.29 11.46 -18.93
CA PRO A 48 -6.79 12.55 -19.75
C PRO A 48 -7.42 13.90 -19.35
N PRO A 49 -6.68 15.01 -19.48
CA PRO A 49 -7.20 16.33 -19.16
C PRO A 49 -8.47 16.63 -19.98
N GLY A 50 -9.57 16.94 -19.29
CA GLY A 50 -10.89 17.16 -19.90
C GLY A 50 -11.86 15.96 -19.81
N HIS A 51 -11.42 14.82 -19.26
CA HIS A 51 -12.32 13.69 -19.01
C HIS A 51 -13.32 14.00 -17.90
N LYS A 52 -14.62 13.77 -18.15
CA LYS A 52 -15.73 14.14 -17.23
C LYS A 52 -15.55 13.54 -15.82
N ASP A 53 -15.03 12.32 -15.74
CA ASP A 53 -14.87 11.58 -14.48
C ASP A 53 -13.43 11.53 -13.96
N ARG A 54 -12.57 12.48 -14.39
CA ARG A 54 -11.14 12.49 -14.08
C ARG A 54 -10.86 12.40 -12.58
N GLN A 55 -11.49 13.27 -11.80
CA GLN A 55 -11.25 13.35 -10.36
C GLN A 55 -11.66 12.06 -9.65
N VAL A 56 -12.75 11.41 -10.10
CA VAL A 56 -13.23 10.16 -9.48
C VAL A 56 -12.29 9.00 -9.82
N PHE A 57 -11.84 8.89 -11.07
CA PHE A 57 -10.90 7.86 -11.48
C PHE A 57 -9.53 8.01 -10.84
N ASP A 58 -8.98 9.23 -10.80
CA ASP A 58 -7.66 9.50 -10.23
C ASP A 58 -7.68 9.30 -8.70
N CYS A 59 -8.80 9.62 -8.03
CA CYS A 59 -8.98 9.38 -6.60
C CYS A 59 -9.07 7.90 -6.22
N ILE A 60 -9.42 7.03 -7.16
CA ILE A 60 -9.47 5.58 -6.94
C ILE A 60 -8.05 4.98 -6.92
N GLN A 61 -7.06 5.63 -7.54
CA GLN A 61 -5.74 5.03 -7.71
C GLN A 61 -4.91 4.98 -6.42
N TYR A 62 -4.73 6.09 -5.70
CA TYR A 62 -3.87 6.11 -4.50
C TYR A 62 -4.26 7.02 -3.31
N PRO A 63 -5.11 8.06 -3.42
CA PRO A 63 -5.30 8.97 -2.28
C PRO A 63 -6.14 8.37 -1.15
N VAL A 64 -7.14 7.54 -1.46
CA VAL A 64 -7.95 6.87 -0.42
C VAL A 64 -7.12 5.85 0.35
N SER A 65 -6.37 4.99 -0.36
CA SER A 65 -5.49 3.99 0.25
C SER A 65 -4.36 4.63 1.06
N ALA A 66 -3.74 5.71 0.55
CA ALA A 66 -2.73 6.47 1.30
C ALA A 66 -3.31 7.15 2.55
N SER A 67 -4.54 7.65 2.49
CA SER A 67 -5.21 8.28 3.65
C SER A 67 -5.54 7.25 4.73
N ILE A 68 -6.02 6.07 4.34
CA ILE A 68 -6.29 4.96 5.27
C ILE A 68 -4.98 4.49 5.93
N ALA A 69 -3.92 4.28 5.14
CA ALA A 69 -2.62 3.89 5.66
C ALA A 69 -2.03 4.98 6.58
N GLY A 70 -2.14 6.25 6.21
CA GLY A 70 -1.74 7.38 7.05
C GLY A 70 -2.50 7.44 8.38
N PHE A 71 -3.81 7.18 8.37
CA PHE A 71 -4.62 7.13 9.59
C PHE A 71 -4.18 6.00 10.53
N VAL A 72 -3.95 4.79 10.01
CA VAL A 72 -3.46 3.65 10.79
C VAL A 72 -2.06 3.94 11.38
N TYR A 73 -1.19 4.57 10.61
CA TYR A 73 0.14 4.98 11.07
C TYR A 73 0.04 5.98 12.25
N LEU A 74 -0.84 6.99 12.14
CA LEU A 74 -1.06 7.99 13.19
C LEU A 74 -1.61 7.36 14.47
N LEU A 75 -2.58 6.44 14.36
CA LEU A 75 -3.09 5.71 15.53
C LEU A 75 -2.00 4.90 16.23
N GLY A 76 -1.14 4.22 15.48
CA GLY A 76 -0.02 3.48 16.06
C GLY A 76 1.02 4.40 16.71
N ARG A 77 1.25 5.60 16.15
CA ARG A 77 2.09 6.62 16.79
C ARG A 77 1.50 7.16 18.09
N ILE A 78 0.18 7.35 18.16
CA ILE A 78 -0.51 7.77 19.38
C ILE A 78 -0.39 6.68 20.46
N VAL A 79 -0.69 5.42 20.11
CA VAL A 79 -0.55 4.29 21.04
C VAL A 79 0.90 4.12 21.49
N TYR A 80 1.86 4.27 20.58
CA TYR A 80 3.28 4.28 20.90
C TYR A 80 3.63 5.34 21.95
N PHE A 81 3.20 6.59 21.74
CA PHE A 81 3.47 7.71 22.65
C PHE A 81 2.84 7.51 24.03
N LEU A 82 1.56 7.14 24.09
CA LEU A 82 0.84 6.92 25.35
C LEU A 82 1.49 5.82 26.19
N ASN A 83 1.92 4.72 25.55
CA ASN A 83 2.57 3.63 26.25
C ASN A 83 4.04 3.96 26.60
N TYR A 84 4.73 4.81 25.84
CA TYR A 84 6.08 5.25 26.17
C TYR A 84 6.10 6.17 27.40
N SER A 85 5.16 7.11 27.49
CA SER A 85 5.01 8.05 28.61
C SER A 85 4.60 7.38 29.95
N SER A 86 4.27 6.07 29.93
CA SER A 86 3.89 5.30 31.12
C SER A 86 5.08 4.82 31.98
N GLY A 87 6.32 5.15 31.61
CA GLY A 87 7.53 4.85 32.39
C GLY A 87 8.02 3.40 32.28
N ARG A 88 7.37 2.54 31.47
CA ARG A 88 7.80 1.16 31.19
C ARG A 88 8.32 1.03 29.75
N PRO A 89 9.63 0.84 29.52
CA PRO A 89 10.22 0.83 28.17
C PRO A 89 9.58 -0.19 27.21
N GLN A 90 9.16 -1.35 27.71
CA GLN A 90 8.59 -2.42 26.90
C GLN A 90 7.15 -2.16 26.44
N ALA A 91 6.42 -1.21 27.05
CA ALA A 91 5.06 -0.91 26.64
C ALA A 91 4.98 -0.27 25.22
N ARG A 92 6.12 0.23 24.71
CA ARG A 92 6.31 0.75 23.33
C ARG A 92 5.80 -0.19 22.23
N TYR A 93 5.99 -1.50 22.40
CA TYR A 93 5.67 -2.49 21.36
C TYR A 93 4.17 -2.54 21.02
N ARG A 94 3.31 -2.03 21.91
CA ARG A 94 1.87 -1.91 21.65
C ARG A 94 1.53 -0.96 20.50
N GLY A 95 2.41 0.00 20.18
CA GLY A 95 2.26 0.88 19.02
C GLY A 95 2.95 0.39 17.75
N ALA A 96 3.60 -0.79 17.77
CA ALA A 96 4.39 -1.28 16.65
C ALA A 96 3.57 -1.59 15.39
N PHE A 97 2.25 -1.69 15.50
CA PHE A 97 1.35 -1.88 14.35
C PHE A 97 1.43 -0.72 13.33
N MET A 98 1.97 0.46 13.71
CA MET A 98 2.26 1.54 12.75
C MET A 98 3.23 1.11 11.64
N HIS A 99 4.11 0.12 11.87
CA HIS A 99 5.11 -0.29 10.89
C HIS A 99 4.49 -0.97 9.67
N VAL A 100 3.35 -1.65 9.82
CA VAL A 100 2.60 -2.24 8.70
C VAL A 100 2.09 -1.13 7.77
N ALA A 101 1.50 -0.09 8.35
CA ALA A 101 1.05 1.08 7.60
C ALA A 101 2.21 1.83 6.92
N TYR A 102 3.37 1.91 7.60
CA TYR A 102 4.56 2.54 7.05
C TYR A 102 5.11 1.80 5.82
N ILE A 103 5.16 0.47 5.85
CA ILE A 103 5.59 -0.34 4.70
C ILE A 103 4.61 -0.19 3.53
N ALA A 104 3.31 -0.17 3.80
CA ALA A 104 2.29 0.05 2.78
C ALA A 104 2.44 1.42 2.09
N LEU A 105 2.73 2.48 2.87
CA LEU A 105 3.01 3.81 2.33
C LEU A 105 4.27 3.81 1.44
N LEU A 106 5.34 3.14 1.86
CA LEU A 106 6.57 3.03 1.07
C LEU A 106 6.36 2.27 -0.25
N ALA A 107 5.59 1.19 -0.24
CA ALA A 107 5.29 0.42 -1.45
C ALA A 107 4.48 1.23 -2.47
N MET A 108 3.50 2.02 -2.01
CA MET A 108 2.74 2.93 -2.88
C MET A 108 3.64 3.99 -3.53
N VAL A 109 4.63 4.51 -2.80
CA VAL A 109 5.62 5.45 -3.35
C VAL A 109 6.47 4.79 -4.43
N VAL A 110 7.02 3.59 -4.16
CA VAL A 110 7.87 2.88 -5.13
C VAL A 110 7.10 2.59 -6.43
N ARG A 111 5.86 2.13 -6.32
CA ARG A 111 5.02 1.84 -7.49
C ARG A 111 4.72 3.10 -8.30
N PHE A 112 4.37 4.20 -7.64
CA PHE A 112 4.17 5.50 -8.29
C PHE A 112 5.43 5.96 -9.03
N THR A 113 6.61 5.83 -8.40
CA THR A 113 7.89 6.19 -9.00
C THR A 113 8.20 5.38 -10.26
N ILE A 114 7.93 4.07 -10.24
CA ILE A 114 8.11 3.20 -11.41
C ILE A 114 7.17 3.61 -12.55
N GLU A 115 5.90 3.86 -12.24
CA GLU A 115 4.91 4.28 -13.23
C GLU A 115 5.23 5.65 -13.85
N LEU A 116 5.89 6.54 -13.09
CA LEU A 116 6.37 7.84 -13.57
C LEU A 116 7.64 7.72 -14.44
N LEU A 117 8.60 6.88 -14.06
CA LEU A 117 9.90 6.79 -14.72
C LEU A 117 9.91 5.87 -15.96
N LEU A 118 9.09 4.81 -15.98
CA LEU A 118 9.05 3.84 -17.08
C LEU A 118 8.80 4.48 -18.46
N PRO A 119 7.85 5.42 -18.62
CA PRO A 119 7.63 6.11 -19.89
C PRO A 119 8.82 6.97 -20.27
N MET A 120 9.38 7.75 -19.33
CA MET A 120 10.52 8.63 -19.56
C MET A 120 11.77 7.89 -20.05
N VAL A 121 12.03 6.67 -19.56
CA VAL A 121 13.17 5.85 -20.00
C VAL A 121 12.92 5.17 -21.35
N LYS A 122 11.66 4.87 -21.68
CA LYS A 122 11.30 4.22 -22.96
C LYS A 122 11.32 5.18 -24.15
N ASP A 123 11.22 6.48 -23.88
CA ASP A 123 11.20 7.53 -24.90
C ASP A 123 12.60 8.12 -25.20
N ILE A 124 13.66 7.60 -24.57
CA ILE A 124 15.09 7.91 -24.81
C ILE A 124 15.73 6.80 -25.65
#